data_AF-A0A4P6H766-F1
#
_entry.id   AF-A0A4P6H766-F1
#
_cell.length_a   1.000
_cell.length_b   1.000
_cell.length_c   1.000
_cell.angle_alpha   90.00
_cell.angle_beta   90.00
_cell.angle_gamma   90.00
#
_symmetry.space_group_name_H-M   'P 1'
#
loop_
_entity.id
_entity.type
_entity.pdbx_description
1 polymer ?
#
loop_
_entity_poly.entity_id
_entity_poly.type
_entity_poly.pdbx_seq_one_letter_code
_entity_poly.pdbx_strand_id
1 'polypeptide(L)'
;MLDAALLSYLLAAAARLSGYDPVPFEQLPSVQLLPASVLRSQVCPVQPQTCADMVAIYDHTRSRILVSDELDPHSSRDNSFIVHELVHVLESRRKASQYQTDCEETLESERTAYRAQNLYLREQGRPERYGGQLQQMVCAREQPLGASAMRLEMAPVGSRDEMALEAFMQDLGRRRSANAPPR
;
A
#
# COMPACT_ATOMS: atom_id res chain seq x y z
N MET A 1 20.74 2.31 -6.33
CA MET A 1 20.39 0.95 -5.88
C MET A 1 19.47 1.08 -4.66
N LEU A 2 18.55 0.15 -4.43
CA LEU A 2 17.83 0.09 -3.15
C LEU A 2 18.82 -0.38 -2.07
N ASP A 3 19.44 0.57 -1.39
CA ASP A 3 20.38 0.30 -0.29
C ASP A 3 19.69 0.40 1.08
N ALA A 4 20.44 0.04 2.12
CA ALA A 4 19.92 0.04 3.49
C ALA A 4 19.52 1.43 3.98
N ALA A 5 20.23 2.48 3.57
CA ALA A 5 19.93 3.85 3.97
C ALA A 5 18.59 4.32 3.38
N LEU A 6 18.39 4.07 2.08
CA LEU A 6 17.13 4.37 1.42
C LEU A 6 15.98 3.56 2.00
N LEU A 7 16.14 2.24 2.18
CA LEU A 7 15.09 1.40 2.75
C LEU A 7 14.74 1.80 4.19
N SER A 8 15.73 2.16 5.01
CA SER A 8 15.48 2.67 6.37
C SER A 8 14.72 3.99 6.35
N TYR A 9 15.05 4.90 5.43
CA TYR A 9 14.31 6.15 5.25
C TYR A 9 12.85 5.91 4.83
N LEU A 10 12.64 5.03 3.85
CA LEU A 10 11.29 4.70 3.34
C LEU A 10 10.46 3.96 4.40
N LEU A 11 11.07 3.11 5.23
CA LEU A 11 10.42 2.45 6.36
C LEU A 11 9.94 3.48 7.39
N ALA A 12 10.79 4.43 7.76
CA ALA A 12 10.42 5.49 8.69
C ALA A 12 9.27 6.35 8.13
N ALA A 13 9.28 6.63 6.83
CA ALA A 13 8.18 7.32 6.14
C ALA A 13 6.90 6.47 6.17
N ALA A 14 6.97 5.18 5.85
CA ALA A 14 5.82 4.27 5.86
C ALA A 14 5.17 4.20 7.25
N ALA A 15 5.94 4.03 8.32
CA ALA A 15 5.45 4.00 9.69
C ALA A 15 4.76 5.31 10.08
N ARG A 16 5.42 6.46 9.86
CA ARG A 16 4.89 7.78 10.17
C ARG A 16 3.59 8.10 9.42
N LEU A 17 3.53 7.77 8.13
CA LEU A 17 2.41 8.15 7.26
C LEU A 17 1.20 7.21 7.39
N SER A 18 1.44 5.93 7.68
CA SER A 18 0.38 4.96 7.96
C SER A 18 -0.17 5.10 9.38
N GLY A 19 0.70 5.43 10.34
CA GLY A 19 0.41 5.40 11.78
C GLY A 19 0.64 4.04 12.43
N TYR A 20 1.29 3.09 11.74
CA TYR A 20 1.74 1.83 12.34
C TYR A 20 3.05 2.02 13.11
N ASP A 21 3.27 1.15 14.09
CA ASP A 21 4.51 1.15 14.87
C ASP A 21 5.70 0.80 13.97
N PRO A 22 6.82 1.55 14.05
CA PRO A 22 8.00 1.23 13.29
C PRO A 22 8.60 -0.09 13.76
N VAL A 23 9.31 -0.76 12.86
CA VAL A 23 10.03 -2.01 13.18
C VAL A 23 11.53 -1.81 13.03
N PRO A 24 12.35 -2.57 13.76
CA PRO A 24 13.80 -2.60 13.52
C PRO A 24 14.08 -3.01 12.07
N PHE A 25 15.07 -2.36 11.45
CA PHE A 25 15.43 -2.60 10.06
C PHE A 25 15.85 -4.05 9.82
N GLU A 26 16.53 -4.66 10.78
CA GLU A 26 17.00 -6.05 10.76
C GLU A 26 15.86 -7.05 10.71
N GLN A 27 14.67 -6.64 11.12
CA GLN A 27 13.50 -7.49 11.06
C GLN A 27 12.79 -7.37 9.71
N LEU A 28 13.11 -6.39 8.85
CA LEU A 28 12.42 -6.23 7.57
C LEU A 28 12.47 -7.51 6.72
N PRO A 29 11.38 -7.84 6.01
CA PRO A 29 11.38 -8.88 5.00
C PRO A 29 12.50 -8.65 3.98
N SER A 30 13.02 -9.74 3.40
CA SER A 30 13.99 -9.63 2.32
C SER A 30 13.38 -8.86 1.13
N VAL A 31 14.16 -7.93 0.56
CA VAL A 31 13.81 -7.23 -0.69
C VAL A 31 14.51 -7.92 -1.84
N GLN A 32 13.74 -8.39 -2.83
CA GLN A 32 14.24 -9.16 -3.96
C GLN A 32 13.95 -8.41 -5.26
N LEU A 33 15.02 -8.03 -5.97
CA LEU A 33 14.90 -7.47 -7.32
C LEU A 33 14.71 -8.60 -8.32
N LEU A 34 13.69 -8.47 -9.16
CA LEU A 34 13.31 -9.44 -10.18
C LEU A 34 13.08 -8.72 -11.51
N PRO A 35 13.36 -9.39 -12.65
CA PRO A 35 12.90 -8.90 -13.95
C PRO A 35 11.39 -8.63 -13.93
N ALA A 36 10.95 -7.51 -14.50
CA ALA A 36 9.53 -7.14 -14.54
C ALA A 36 8.62 -8.26 -15.05
N SER A 37 9.05 -9.01 -16.07
CA SER A 37 8.33 -10.17 -16.61
C SER A 37 8.20 -11.31 -15.59
N VAL A 38 9.25 -11.56 -14.81
CA VAL A 38 9.25 -12.57 -13.74
C VAL A 38 8.33 -12.15 -12.61
N LEU A 39 8.40 -10.89 -12.17
CA LEU A 39 7.50 -10.33 -11.16
C LEU A 39 6.03 -10.53 -11.57
N ARG A 40 5.65 -10.06 -12.76
CA ARG A 40 4.28 -10.19 -13.29
C ARG A 40 3.81 -11.65 -13.36
N SER A 41 4.68 -12.57 -13.78
CA SER A 41 4.36 -13.99 -13.86
C SER A 41 4.17 -14.65 -12.48
N GLN A 42 4.88 -14.18 -11.44
CA GLN A 42 4.75 -14.71 -10.09
C GLN A 42 3.48 -14.20 -9.40
N VAL A 43 3.13 -12.93 -9.60
CA VAL A 43 1.99 -12.32 -8.92
C VAL A 43 0.68 -12.63 -9.65
N CYS A 44 0.68 -12.58 -10.97
CA CYS A 44 -0.52 -12.75 -11.79
C CYS A 44 -0.33 -13.89 -12.79
N PRO A 45 -0.20 -15.14 -12.30
CA PRO A 45 0.16 -16.29 -13.12
C PRO A 45 -0.87 -16.64 -14.19
N VAL A 46 -2.15 -16.32 -13.95
CA VAL A 46 -3.26 -16.64 -14.86
C VAL A 46 -3.41 -15.56 -15.94
N GLN A 47 -3.28 -14.29 -15.57
CA GLN A 47 -3.39 -13.16 -16.50
C GLN A 47 -2.32 -12.10 -16.18
N PRO A 48 -1.07 -12.27 -16.61
CA PRO A 48 0.03 -11.34 -16.26
C PRO A 48 -0.25 -9.88 -16.67
N GLN A 49 -1.09 -9.68 -17.69
CA GLN A 49 -1.48 -8.38 -18.20
C GLN A 49 -2.27 -7.54 -17.20
N THR A 50 -3.01 -8.17 -16.27
CA THR A 50 -3.76 -7.46 -15.23
C THR A 50 -2.85 -6.78 -14.22
N CYS A 51 -1.55 -7.10 -14.25
CA CYS A 51 -0.53 -6.61 -13.33
C CYS A 51 0.62 -5.96 -14.11
N ALA A 52 0.34 -5.46 -15.33
CA ALA A 52 1.33 -4.82 -16.18
C ALA A 52 2.05 -3.66 -15.48
N ASP A 53 1.31 -2.88 -14.69
CA ASP A 53 1.83 -1.70 -13.97
C ASP A 53 2.39 -2.04 -12.58
N MET A 54 2.45 -3.32 -12.21
CA MET A 54 2.98 -3.74 -10.92
C MET A 54 4.51 -3.67 -10.93
N VAL A 55 5.05 -2.83 -10.04
CA VAL A 55 6.50 -2.61 -9.89
C VAL A 55 7.03 -3.09 -8.54
N ALA A 56 6.16 -3.35 -7.57
CA ALA A 56 6.50 -3.96 -6.29
C ALA A 56 5.29 -4.71 -5.73
N ILE A 57 5.54 -5.68 -4.83
CA ILE A 57 4.52 -6.34 -4.02
C ILE A 57 5.14 -6.90 -2.73
N TYR A 58 4.40 -6.85 -1.63
CA TYR A 58 4.66 -7.62 -0.44
C TYR A 58 3.99 -9.01 -0.51
N ASP A 59 4.82 -10.05 -0.64
CA ASP A 59 4.40 -11.44 -0.51
C ASP A 59 4.38 -11.81 0.97
N HIS A 60 3.23 -11.59 1.62
CA HIS A 60 3.04 -11.87 3.05
C HIS A 60 3.19 -13.35 3.38
N THR A 61 2.84 -14.25 2.45
CA THR A 61 2.92 -15.71 2.65
C THR A 61 4.36 -16.17 2.82
N ARG A 62 5.30 -15.58 2.06
CA ARG A 62 6.74 -15.90 2.14
C ARG A 62 7.55 -14.84 2.87
N SER A 63 6.90 -13.82 3.44
CA SER A 63 7.49 -12.67 4.10
C SER A 63 8.67 -12.09 3.31
N ARG A 64 8.37 -11.51 2.13
CA ARG A 64 9.36 -10.86 1.25
C ARG A 64 8.72 -9.74 0.43
N ILE A 65 9.50 -8.73 0.08
CA ILE A 65 9.09 -7.69 -0.88
C ILE A 65 9.74 -8.03 -2.22
N LEU A 66 8.93 -8.20 -3.25
CA LEU A 66 9.39 -8.38 -4.61
C LEU A 66 9.34 -7.04 -5.32
N VAL A 67 10.42 -6.67 -6.02
CA VAL A 67 10.57 -5.38 -6.67
C VAL A 67 11.02 -5.59 -8.12
N SER A 68 10.43 -4.87 -9.05
CA SER A 68 10.83 -4.86 -10.45
C SER A 68 12.21 -4.23 -10.61
N ASP A 69 13.05 -4.79 -11.47
CA ASP A 69 14.33 -4.22 -11.88
C ASP A 69 14.18 -2.94 -12.74
N GLU A 70 12.97 -2.66 -13.23
CA GLU A 70 12.61 -1.40 -13.89
C GLU A 70 12.40 -0.24 -12.90
N LEU A 71 12.40 -0.50 -11.59
CA LEU A 71 12.23 0.52 -10.54
C LEU A 71 13.49 1.38 -10.38
N ASP A 72 13.36 2.70 -10.51
CA ASP A 72 14.43 3.67 -10.28
C ASP A 72 14.48 4.14 -8.81
N PRO A 73 15.51 3.77 -8.03
CA PRO A 73 15.63 4.17 -6.62
C PRO A 73 15.89 5.67 -6.42
N HIS A 74 16.28 6.41 -7.47
CA HIS A 74 16.45 7.87 -7.40
C HIS A 74 15.14 8.61 -7.70
N SER A 75 14.17 7.93 -8.28
CA SER A 75 12.84 8.46 -8.52
C SER A 75 12.03 8.32 -7.25
N SER A 76 11.61 9.44 -6.64
CA SER A 76 10.69 9.31 -5.51
C SER A 76 9.33 8.73 -5.93
N ARG A 77 9.01 8.64 -7.23
CA ARG A 77 7.73 8.08 -7.72
C ARG A 77 7.77 6.59 -7.46
N ASP A 78 8.91 6.02 -7.79
CA ASP A 78 9.23 4.61 -7.67
C ASP A 78 9.40 4.23 -6.20
N ASN A 79 10.09 5.07 -5.42
CA ASN A 79 10.15 4.91 -3.97
C ASN A 79 8.77 4.92 -3.30
N SER A 80 7.76 5.58 -3.89
CA SER A 80 6.40 5.58 -3.34
C SER A 80 5.74 4.19 -3.36
N PHE A 81 6.08 3.35 -4.33
CA PHE A 81 5.60 1.96 -4.37
C PHE A 81 6.28 1.12 -3.28
N ILE A 82 7.56 1.40 -2.98
CA ILE A 82 8.22 0.75 -1.84
C ILE A 82 7.59 1.18 -0.52
N VAL A 83 7.24 2.46 -0.36
CA VAL A 83 6.49 2.94 0.82
C VAL A 83 5.17 2.20 0.95
N HIS A 84 4.45 2.00 -0.16
CA HIS A 84 3.20 1.22 -0.20
C HIS A 84 3.41 -0.19 0.36
N GLU A 85 4.38 -0.95 -0.17
CA GLU A 85 4.64 -2.31 0.31
C GLU A 85 5.11 -2.36 1.77
N LEU A 86 5.89 -1.36 2.21
CA LEU A 86 6.33 -1.29 3.60
C LEU A 86 5.14 -1.04 4.55
N VAL A 87 4.07 -0.36 4.13
CA VAL A 87 2.85 -0.27 4.93
C VAL A 87 2.22 -1.64 5.14
N HIS A 88 2.16 -2.47 4.09
CA HIS A 88 1.68 -3.85 4.23
C HIS A 88 2.56 -4.69 5.15
N VAL A 89 3.88 -4.51 5.11
CA VAL A 89 4.80 -5.15 6.08
C VAL A 89 4.42 -4.79 7.52
N LEU A 90 4.28 -3.49 7.80
CA LEU A 90 3.97 -2.98 9.13
C LEU A 90 2.58 -3.45 9.60
N GLU A 91 1.58 -3.39 8.72
CA GLU A 91 0.22 -3.84 9.02
C GLU A 91 0.18 -5.34 9.29
N SER A 92 0.83 -6.15 8.45
CA SER A 92 0.83 -7.61 8.60
C SER A 92 1.43 -8.06 9.93
N ARG A 93 2.41 -7.34 10.47
CA ARG A 93 2.93 -7.61 11.81
C ARG A 93 1.98 -7.26 12.92
N ARG A 94 1.29 -6.12 12.79
CA ARG A 94 0.31 -5.68 13.78
C ARG A 94 -0.89 -6.62 13.83
N LYS A 95 -1.41 -7.02 12.65
CA LYS A 95 -2.61 -7.85 12.52
C LYS A 95 -2.32 -9.35 12.60
N ALA A 96 -1.08 -9.79 12.33
CA ALA A 96 -0.69 -11.19 12.30
C ALA A 96 -1.67 -12.04 11.46
N SER A 97 -2.31 -13.04 12.06
CA SER A 97 -3.27 -13.92 11.37
C SER A 97 -4.57 -13.24 10.93
N GLN A 98 -4.80 -11.98 11.31
CA GLN A 98 -5.95 -11.17 10.88
C GLN A 98 -5.61 -10.28 9.67
N TYR A 99 -4.38 -10.34 9.16
CA TYR A 99 -3.99 -9.56 8.00
C TYR A 99 -4.69 -10.07 6.74
N GLN A 100 -5.48 -9.20 6.10
CA GLN A 100 -6.14 -9.45 4.81
C GLN A 100 -6.93 -10.77 4.76
N THR A 101 -7.68 -11.07 5.83
CA THR A 101 -8.42 -12.34 5.96
C THR A 101 -9.68 -12.40 5.11
N ASP A 102 -10.25 -11.25 4.79
CA ASP A 102 -11.45 -11.10 3.97
C ASP A 102 -11.33 -9.87 3.06
N CYS A 103 -12.37 -9.64 2.25
CA CYS A 103 -12.37 -8.56 1.29
C CYS A 103 -12.33 -7.20 1.96
N GLU A 104 -13.10 -7.01 3.04
CA GLU A 104 -13.20 -5.75 3.76
C GLU A 104 -11.86 -5.33 4.36
N GLU A 105 -11.20 -6.25 5.07
CA GLU A 105 -9.87 -6.04 5.66
C GLU A 105 -8.81 -5.77 4.59
N THR A 106 -8.90 -6.47 3.46
CA THR A 106 -7.97 -6.26 2.36
C THR A 106 -8.19 -4.92 1.67
N LEU A 107 -9.44 -4.53 1.40
CA LEU A 107 -9.76 -3.22 0.82
C LEU A 107 -9.36 -2.07 1.75
N GLU A 108 -9.53 -2.22 3.07
CA GLU A 108 -9.07 -1.23 4.03
C GLU A 108 -7.53 -1.14 4.11
N SER A 109 -6.85 -2.30 4.05
CA SER A 109 -5.39 -2.41 3.96
C SER A 109 -4.85 -1.64 2.74
N GLU A 110 -5.39 -1.91 1.55
CA GLU A 110 -5.02 -1.22 0.31
C GLU A 110 -5.27 0.29 0.38
N ARG A 111 -6.41 0.72 0.92
CA ARG A 111 -6.72 2.15 1.12
C ARG A 111 -5.70 2.81 2.03
N THR A 112 -5.27 2.11 3.07
CA THR A 112 -4.27 2.62 4.01
C THR A 112 -2.90 2.76 3.35
N ALA A 113 -2.47 1.76 2.57
CA ALA A 113 -1.22 1.80 1.80
C ALA A 113 -1.23 2.92 0.75
N TYR A 114 -2.29 3.04 -0.06
CA TYR A 114 -2.43 4.13 -1.03
C TYR A 114 -2.50 5.51 -0.38
N ARG A 115 -3.14 5.63 0.79
CA ARG A 115 -3.16 6.91 1.54
C ARG A 115 -1.73 7.30 1.94
N ALA A 116 -0.96 6.38 2.52
CA ALA A 116 0.43 6.65 2.90
C ALA A 116 1.32 6.96 1.68
N GLN A 117 1.19 6.18 0.60
CA GLN A 117 1.87 6.44 -0.67
C GLN A 117 1.60 7.85 -1.20
N ASN A 118 0.32 8.24 -1.26
CA ASN A 118 -0.08 9.55 -1.76
C ASN A 118 0.37 10.70 -0.84
N LEU A 119 0.47 10.48 0.47
CA LEU A 119 1.04 11.47 1.38
C LEU A 119 2.56 11.61 1.18
N TYR A 120 3.28 10.49 1.03
CA TYR A 120 4.69 10.50 0.72
C TYR A 120 4.96 11.28 -0.58
N LEU A 121 4.21 11.00 -1.65
CA LEU A 121 4.32 11.75 -2.92
C LEU A 121 4.14 13.26 -2.71
N ARG A 122 3.14 13.68 -1.95
CA ARG A 122 2.93 15.11 -1.64
C ARG A 122 4.12 15.72 -0.90
N GLU A 123 4.70 15.02 0.08
CA GLU A 123 5.90 15.48 0.80
C GLU A 123 7.12 15.63 -0.12
N GLN A 124 7.19 14.81 -1.17
CA GLN A 124 8.21 14.91 -2.21
C GLN A 124 7.88 15.94 -3.31
N GLY A 125 6.86 16.78 -3.11
CA GLY A 125 6.45 17.82 -4.06
C GLY A 125 5.75 17.28 -5.32
N ARG A 126 5.22 16.06 -5.26
CA ARG A 126 4.67 15.35 -6.42
C ARG A 126 3.14 15.31 -6.43
N PRO A 127 2.49 15.72 -7.54
CA PRO A 127 1.03 15.83 -7.61
C PRO A 127 0.30 14.50 -7.89
N GLU A 128 1.02 13.46 -8.30
CA GLU A 128 0.47 12.16 -8.69
C GLU A 128 -0.37 11.53 -7.57
N ARG A 129 -1.40 10.76 -7.99
CA ARG A 129 -2.26 10.00 -7.08
C ARG A 129 -2.51 8.60 -7.58
N TYR A 130 -2.38 7.64 -6.68
CA TYR A 130 -2.65 6.23 -6.92
C TYR A 130 -3.83 5.74 -6.07
N GLY A 131 -4.48 4.64 -6.51
CA GLY A 131 -5.58 4.02 -5.78
C GLY A 131 -6.92 4.79 -5.80
N GLY A 132 -7.07 5.78 -6.68
CA GLY A 132 -8.27 6.63 -6.72
C GLY A 132 -9.57 5.86 -6.95
N GLN A 133 -9.54 4.80 -7.75
CA GLN A 133 -10.69 3.94 -8.00
C GLN A 133 -11.11 3.14 -6.76
N LEU A 134 -10.15 2.63 -5.96
CA LEU A 134 -10.43 1.84 -4.75
C LEU A 134 -11.16 2.65 -3.66
N GLN A 135 -11.01 3.98 -3.67
CA GLN A 135 -11.78 4.85 -2.78
C GLN A 135 -13.28 4.85 -3.08
N GLN A 136 -13.70 4.39 -4.26
CA GLN A 136 -15.10 4.33 -4.67
C GLN A 136 -15.64 2.91 -4.78
N MET A 137 -14.82 1.91 -4.46
CA MET A 137 -15.17 0.51 -4.52
C MET A 137 -15.66 0.00 -3.16
N VAL A 138 -16.47 -1.05 -3.16
CA VAL A 138 -16.83 -1.84 -1.98
C VAL A 138 -16.69 -3.31 -2.34
N CYS A 139 -16.65 -4.15 -1.31
CA CYS A 139 -16.72 -5.59 -1.51
C CYS A 139 -18.08 -5.97 -2.08
N ALA A 140 -18.06 -6.72 -3.19
CA ALA A 140 -19.28 -7.32 -3.72
C ALA A 140 -19.84 -8.31 -2.69
N ARG A 141 -21.17 -8.42 -2.62
CA ARG A 141 -21.86 -9.35 -1.70
C ARG A 141 -21.39 -10.80 -1.86
N GLU A 142 -21.13 -11.21 -3.09
CA GLU A 142 -20.61 -12.54 -3.40
C GLU A 142 -19.11 -12.44 -3.69
N GLN A 143 -18.30 -12.93 -2.75
CA GLN A 143 -16.86 -13.10 -2.93
C GLN A 143 -16.57 -14.47 -3.56
N PRO A 144 -15.59 -14.56 -4.47
CA PRO A 144 -15.15 -15.85 -4.99
C PRO A 144 -14.53 -16.69 -3.86
N LEU A 145 -14.66 -18.01 -3.96
CA LEU A 145 -14.09 -18.93 -2.98
C LEU A 145 -12.55 -18.98 -3.15
N GLY A 146 -11.82 -18.58 -2.11
CA GLY A 146 -10.36 -18.63 -2.05
C GLY A 146 -9.73 -17.24 -1.89
N ALA A 147 -8.67 -17.15 -1.08
CA ALA A 147 -8.08 -15.90 -0.59
C ALA A 147 -7.33 -15.03 -1.64
N SER A 148 -7.31 -15.42 -2.91
CA SER A 148 -6.39 -14.81 -3.89
C SER A 148 -7.03 -13.79 -4.84
N ALA A 149 -8.36 -13.66 -4.85
CA ALA A 149 -9.05 -12.69 -5.70
C ALA A 149 -10.22 -12.06 -4.94
N MET A 150 -10.16 -10.74 -4.70
CA MET A 150 -11.33 -10.01 -4.21
C MET A 150 -12.22 -9.60 -5.37
N ARG A 151 -13.54 -9.66 -5.16
CA ARG A 151 -14.50 -9.04 -6.06
C ARG A 151 -14.92 -7.69 -5.51
N LEU A 152 -14.58 -6.64 -6.24
CA LEU A 152 -14.98 -5.28 -5.93
C LEU A 152 -16.07 -4.81 -6.88
N GLU A 153 -16.96 -3.98 -6.36
CA GLU A 153 -17.98 -3.29 -7.15
C GLU A 153 -18.04 -1.81 -6.77
N MET A 154 -18.54 -0.98 -7.69
CA MET A 154 -18.69 0.44 -7.40
C MET A 154 -19.69 0.65 -6.27
N ALA A 155 -19.33 1.46 -5.28
CA ALA A 155 -20.23 1.82 -4.20
C ALA A 155 -21.54 2.44 -4.76
N PRO A 156 -22.70 2.23 -4.12
CA PRO A 156 -23.92 2.96 -4.43
C PRO A 156 -23.69 4.46 -4.36
N VAL A 157 -24.37 5.25 -5.21
CA VAL A 157 -24.15 6.70 -5.34
C VAL A 157 -24.23 7.42 -3.98
N GLY A 158 -25.23 7.10 -3.15
CA GLY A 158 -25.38 7.72 -1.83
C GLY A 158 -24.21 7.44 -0.88
N SER A 159 -23.64 6.23 -0.92
CA SER A 159 -22.50 5.85 -0.09
C SER A 159 -21.19 6.52 -0.55
N ARG A 160 -21.06 6.89 -1.83
CA ARG A 160 -19.86 7.58 -2.33
C ARG A 160 -19.69 8.96 -1.72
N ASP A 161 -20.77 9.70 -1.56
CA ASP A 161 -20.75 11.04 -0.96
C ASP A 161 -20.36 10.97 0.52
N GLU A 162 -20.89 9.98 1.25
CA GLU A 162 -20.52 9.71 2.64
C GLU A 162 -19.04 9.34 2.77
N MET A 163 -18.55 8.43 1.93
CA MET A 163 -17.14 8.03 1.91
C MET A 163 -16.20 9.20 1.58
N ALA A 164 -16.60 10.06 0.64
CA ALA A 164 -15.83 11.25 0.28
C ALA A 164 -15.77 12.25 1.45
N LEU A 165 -16.88 12.44 2.16
CA LEU A 165 -16.96 13.27 3.35
C LEU A 165 -16.09 12.70 4.48
N GLU A 166 -16.18 11.41 4.75
CA GLU A 166 -15.39 10.75 5.79
C GLU A 166 -13.89 10.87 5.52
N ALA A 167 -13.46 10.61 4.27
CA ALA A 167 -12.07 10.78 3.86
C ALA A 167 -11.57 12.23 4.07
N PHE A 168 -12.42 13.22 3.75
CA PHE A 168 -12.11 14.63 4.00
C PHE A 168 -11.98 14.95 5.50
N MET A 169 -12.90 14.43 6.33
CA MET A 169 -12.87 14.64 7.78
C MET A 169 -11.64 14.00 8.44
N GLN A 170 -11.24 12.80 7.99
CA GLN A 170 -10.03 12.14 8.45
C GLN A 170 -8.76 12.94 8.10
N ASP A 171 -8.70 13.52 6.89
CA ASP A 171 -7.58 14.39 6.48
C ASP A 171 -7.50 15.65 7.36
N LEU A 172 -8.65 16.30 7.62
CA LEU A 172 -8.73 17.45 8.52
C LEU A 172 -8.28 17.12 9.95
N GLY A 173 -8.72 15.98 10.48
CA GLY A 173 -8.32 15.50 11.80
C GLY A 173 -6.81 15.30 11.92
N ARG A 174 -6.20 14.67 10.91
CA ARG A 174 -4.74 14.43 10.89
C ARG A 174 -3.94 15.72 10.74
N ARG A 175 -4.37 16.67 9.90
CA ARG A 175 -3.71 18.00 9.80
C ARG A 175 -3.73 18.75 11.12
N ARG A 176 -4.82 18.64 11.89
CA ARG A 176 -4.89 19.22 13.24
C ARG A 176 -3.93 18.54 14.20
N SER A 177 -3.80 17.22 14.15
CA SER A 177 -2.82 16.48 14.98
C SER A 177 -1.37 16.77 14.60
N ALA A 178 -1.06 16.90 13.30
CA ALA A 178 0.28 17.21 12.81
C ALA A 178 0.72 18.66 13.12
N ASN A 179 -0.22 19.59 13.24
CA ASN A 179 0.03 20.98 13.62
C ASN A 179 -0.13 21.24 15.14
N ALA A 180 -0.35 20.21 15.94
CA ALA A 180 -0.41 20.36 17.39
C ALA A 180 1.01 20.65 17.93
N PRO A 181 1.19 21.68 18.79
CA PRO A 181 2.49 21.95 19.39
C PRO A 181 2.94 20.75 20.25
N PRO A 182 4.24 20.43 20.27
CA PRO A 182 4.75 19.35 21.10
C PRO A 182 4.45 19.65 22.58
N ARG A 183 4.00 18.63 23.31
CA ARG A 183 3.81 18.69 24.76
C ARG A 183 5.13 18.51 25.49
#